data_AF-A0A378KZR3-F1
#
_entry.id   AF-A0A378KZR3-F1
#
_cell.length_a   1.000
_cell.length_b   1.000
_cell.length_c   1.000
_cell.angle_alpha   90.00
_cell.angle_beta   90.00
_cell.angle_gamma   90.00
#
_symmetry.space_group_name_H-M   'P 1'
#
loop_
_entity.id
_entity.type
_entity.pdbx_description
1 polymer ?
#
loop_
_entity_poly.entity_id
_entity_poly.type
_entity_poly.pdbx_seq_one_letter_code
_entity_poly.pdbx_strand_id
1 'polypeptide(L)'
;MPSSQIIGTSEQVAQLACDYSRSYILMGSTQLVNNSYLAIQKYSLNRAIFDLRYACRESRLYALEIDKAIKRFYDTIELCKKYSLGNCYELALMALDYVVHFAPQVEAEVYTITGGDHALLVIGKEKNSHPNKPETWGNNAYICDPWANEIYPALHYKSRTKNFYRTVDSQSGTYINHIQNFNPLRHSLSPMKDANTHHIRQTQSEDHLKKIVKFFEEKNTYILNAMNFLEGRLTAIANRLIEKYGKDNEKSRVISKVMEQLNNSAAAIRESINKHYNLGDYRNLRDTLENSLKQNVNVYAQAIKISQKENEALSQYHNKNAFSTLILQFFNIPPTTARLTKEALHTATDEVQRILHEERSTWSIK
;
A
#
# COMPACT_ATOMS: atom_id res chain seq x y z
N MET A 1 -2.18 -19.11 15.87
CA MET A 1 -2.86 -19.61 17.09
C MET A 1 -4.24 -18.98 17.13
N PRO A 2 -5.31 -19.71 17.47
CA PRO A 2 -6.63 -19.10 17.63
C PRO A 2 -6.56 -18.25 18.90
N SER A 3 -6.45 -16.93 18.74
CA SER A 3 -6.53 -15.99 19.83
C SER A 3 -7.93 -16.09 20.43
N SER A 4 -8.02 -16.63 21.65
CA SER A 4 -9.24 -16.56 22.46
C SER A 4 -9.72 -15.11 22.49
N GLN A 5 -10.94 -14.86 22.00
CA GLN A 5 -11.57 -13.55 22.09
C GLN A 5 -11.62 -13.14 23.56
N ILE A 6 -11.02 -12.01 23.91
CA ILE A 6 -11.00 -11.54 25.30
C ILE A 6 -12.29 -10.77 25.55
N ILE A 7 -13.19 -11.34 26.35
CA ILE A 7 -14.32 -10.62 26.93
C ILE A 7 -13.77 -9.80 28.12
N GLY A 8 -13.15 -8.66 27.82
CA GLY A 8 -12.60 -7.75 28.82
C GLY A 8 -13.48 -6.51 29.01
N THR A 9 -13.39 -5.88 30.18
CA THR A 9 -13.93 -4.53 30.40
C THR A 9 -13.19 -3.51 29.51
N SER A 10 -13.79 -2.34 29.25
CA SER A 10 -13.12 -1.27 28.50
C SER A 10 -11.77 -0.88 29.08
N GLU A 11 -11.64 -0.91 30.42
CA GLU A 11 -10.39 -0.65 31.14
C GLU A 11 -9.30 -1.68 30.80
N GLN A 12 -9.64 -2.98 30.89
CA GLN A 12 -8.72 -4.06 30.56
C GLN A 12 -8.29 -4.00 29.09
N VAL A 13 -9.23 -3.72 28.19
CA VAL A 13 -8.94 -3.57 26.76
C VAL A 13 -8.05 -2.35 26.51
N ALA A 14 -8.28 -1.23 27.21
CA ALA A 14 -7.44 -0.05 27.12
C ALA A 14 -6.00 -0.32 27.57
N GLN A 15 -5.83 -1.06 28.68
CA GLN A 15 -4.52 -1.44 29.19
C GLN A 15 -3.78 -2.32 28.17
N LEU A 16 -4.42 -3.40 27.72
CA LEU A 16 -3.82 -4.33 26.76
C LEU A 16 -3.51 -3.66 25.41
N ALA A 17 -4.35 -2.74 24.94
CA ALA A 17 -4.09 -1.97 23.74
C ALA A 17 -2.89 -1.01 23.89
N CYS A 18 -2.76 -0.39 25.07
CA CYS A 18 -1.61 0.46 25.42
C CYS A 18 -0.31 -0.37 25.40
N ASP A 19 -0.31 -1.49 26.10
CA ASP A 19 0.84 -2.39 26.22
C ASP A 19 1.23 -2.98 24.85
N TYR A 20 0.23 -3.41 24.06
CA TYR A 20 0.43 -3.89 22.70
C TYR A 20 1.14 -2.85 21.83
N SER A 21 0.65 -1.61 21.82
CA SER A 21 1.21 -0.53 21.02
C SER A 21 2.69 -0.28 21.36
N ARG A 22 3.00 -0.21 22.66
CA ARG A 22 4.34 0.03 23.18
C ARG A 22 5.29 -1.16 23.05
N SER A 23 4.77 -2.39 22.96
CA SER A 23 5.58 -3.58 22.71
C SER A 23 6.18 -3.60 21.30
N TYR A 24 5.54 -2.92 20.35
CA TYR A 24 6.00 -2.83 18.96
C TYR A 24 6.71 -1.52 18.65
N ILE A 25 6.20 -0.37 19.12
CA ILE A 25 6.80 0.94 18.89
C ILE A 25 7.69 1.29 20.09
N LEU A 26 9.00 1.22 19.88
CA LEU A 26 10.01 1.44 20.91
C LEU A 26 10.60 2.85 20.86
N MET A 27 10.59 3.47 19.68
CA MET A 27 11.19 4.78 19.46
C MET A 27 10.23 5.70 18.72
N GLY A 28 10.42 6.99 18.92
CA GLY A 28 9.79 8.05 18.16
C GLY A 28 10.61 9.32 18.28
N SER A 29 10.07 10.40 17.75
CA SER A 29 10.68 11.73 17.78
C SER A 29 9.98 12.68 18.76
N THR A 30 8.81 12.31 19.29
CA THR A 30 7.99 13.21 20.13
C THR A 30 8.10 12.91 21.62
N GLN A 31 8.72 11.79 22.04
CA GLN A 31 8.89 11.49 23.45
C GLN A 31 9.80 12.53 24.14
N LEU A 32 9.56 12.80 25.43
CA LEU A 32 10.35 13.78 26.18
C LEU A 32 11.80 13.34 26.37
N VAL A 33 12.06 12.03 26.43
CA VAL A 33 13.44 11.49 26.50
C VAL A 33 14.29 11.94 25.31
N ASN A 34 13.69 12.21 24.15
CA ASN A 34 14.41 12.70 22.98
C ASN A 34 15.08 14.07 23.24
N ASN A 35 14.63 14.85 24.23
CA ASN A 35 15.28 16.12 24.59
C ASN A 35 16.72 15.93 25.05
N SER A 36 17.03 14.79 25.65
CA SER A 36 18.38 14.41 26.10
C SER A 36 19.29 13.91 24.99
N TYR A 37 18.76 13.67 23.79
CA TYR A 37 19.53 13.13 22.67
C TYR A 37 20.37 14.21 22.00
N LEU A 38 21.46 13.78 21.38
CA LEU A 38 22.29 14.63 20.53
C LEU A 38 21.49 15.16 19.33
N ALA A 39 21.89 16.31 18.82
CA ALA A 39 21.25 16.96 17.67
C ALA A 39 21.09 16.01 16.47
N ILE A 40 22.14 15.24 16.15
CA ILE A 40 22.12 14.27 15.05
C ILE A 40 21.10 13.15 15.27
N GLN A 41 20.96 12.64 16.50
CA GLN A 41 19.99 11.59 16.83
C GLN A 41 18.55 12.11 16.72
N LYS A 42 18.29 13.34 17.21
CA LYS A 42 16.99 14.01 17.07
C LYS A 42 16.61 14.18 15.60
N TYR A 43 17.56 14.60 14.76
CA TYR A 43 17.36 14.76 13.32
C TYR A 43 17.07 13.41 12.66
N SER A 44 17.89 12.39 12.89
CA SER A 44 17.72 11.05 12.32
C SER A 44 16.37 10.42 12.69
N LEU A 45 15.92 10.53 13.94
CA LEU A 45 14.62 10.00 14.36
C LEU A 45 13.46 10.73 13.70
N ASN A 46 13.51 12.07 13.64
CA ASN A 46 12.47 12.84 12.98
C ASN A 46 12.42 12.54 11.48
N ARG A 47 13.58 12.37 10.83
CA ARG A 47 13.68 11.98 9.42
C ARG A 47 13.12 10.58 9.20
N ALA A 48 13.46 9.61 10.05
CA ALA A 48 12.96 8.25 9.95
C ALA A 48 11.43 8.18 10.09
N ILE A 49 10.82 8.98 10.99
CA ILE A 49 9.37 9.09 11.10
C ILE A 49 8.76 9.69 9.82
N PHE A 50 9.40 10.72 9.26
CA PHE A 50 8.96 11.32 7.99
C PHE A 50 9.02 10.30 6.85
N ASP A 51 10.12 9.57 6.70
CA ASP A 51 10.29 8.55 5.66
C ASP A 51 9.30 7.40 5.83
N LEU A 52 9.02 6.97 7.07
CA LEU A 52 7.96 5.99 7.37
C LEU A 52 6.60 6.48 6.90
N ARG A 53 6.23 7.73 7.24
CA ARG A 53 4.95 8.33 6.84
C ARG A 53 4.86 8.56 5.33
N TYR A 54 5.98 8.85 4.68
CA TYR A 54 6.07 8.98 3.23
C TYR A 54 5.82 7.62 2.56
N ALA A 55 6.49 6.56 3.03
CA ALA A 55 6.30 5.20 2.53
C ALA A 55 4.84 4.70 2.72
N CYS A 56 4.15 5.10 3.78
CA CYS A 56 2.72 4.78 3.98
C CYS A 56 1.81 5.45 2.93
N ARG A 57 2.23 6.59 2.38
CA ARG A 57 1.45 7.37 1.39
C ARG A 57 1.78 6.98 -0.04
N GLU A 58 2.92 6.33 -0.26
CA GLU A 58 3.32 5.89 -1.58
C GLU A 58 2.34 4.85 -2.12
N SER A 59 1.94 5.04 -3.39
CA SER A 59 1.09 4.08 -4.08
C SER A 59 1.94 2.84 -4.39
N ARG A 60 1.53 1.69 -3.85
CA ARG A 60 2.16 0.42 -4.23
C ARG A 60 1.57 -0.01 -5.56
N LEU A 61 2.42 -0.33 -6.54
CA LEU A 61 2.03 -0.79 -7.89
C LEU A 61 0.99 -1.91 -7.89
N TYR A 62 1.03 -2.74 -6.85
CA TYR A 62 0.21 -3.93 -6.72
C TYR A 62 -0.88 -3.78 -5.67
N ALA A 63 -1.13 -2.57 -5.17
CA ALA A 63 -2.14 -2.33 -4.14
C ALA A 63 -3.53 -2.75 -4.63
N LEU A 64 -4.24 -3.53 -3.80
CA LEU A 64 -5.60 -3.95 -4.07
C LEU A 64 -6.65 -3.30 -3.15
N GLU A 65 -6.21 -2.68 -2.05
CA GLU A 65 -7.12 -1.91 -1.20
C GLU A 65 -7.46 -0.57 -1.86
N ILE A 66 -8.75 -0.37 -2.11
CA ILE A 66 -9.30 0.82 -2.77
C ILE A 66 -9.54 1.92 -1.75
N ASP A 67 -9.88 1.56 -0.51
CA ASP A 67 -10.07 2.51 0.56
C ASP A 67 -8.72 3.02 1.09
N LYS A 68 -8.42 4.29 0.79
CA LYS A 68 -7.16 4.94 1.17
C LYS A 68 -6.95 4.98 2.69
N ALA A 69 -8.01 5.07 3.49
CA ALA A 69 -7.90 5.11 4.95
C ALA A 69 -7.54 3.73 5.49
N ILE A 70 -8.21 2.67 5.03
CA ILE A 70 -7.87 1.28 5.37
C ILE A 70 -6.45 0.94 4.93
N LYS A 71 -6.07 1.27 3.68
CA LYS A 71 -4.71 1.05 3.17
C LYS A 71 -3.69 1.73 4.09
N ARG A 72 -3.89 3.01 4.37
CA ARG A 72 -2.98 3.78 5.23
C ARG A 72 -2.90 3.22 6.64
N PHE A 73 -4.02 2.77 7.20
CA PHE A 73 -4.06 2.13 8.52
C PHE A 73 -3.13 0.92 8.54
N TYR A 74 -3.35 -0.07 7.68
CA TYR A 74 -2.56 -1.31 7.67
C TYR A 74 -1.10 -1.09 7.27
N ASP A 75 -0.82 -0.23 6.28
CA ASP A 75 0.55 0.14 5.91
C ASP A 75 1.30 0.76 7.09
N THR A 76 0.63 1.61 7.87
CA THR A 76 1.22 2.22 9.07
C THR A 76 1.52 1.15 10.12
N ILE A 77 0.58 0.24 10.41
CA ILE A 77 0.78 -0.86 11.37
C ILE A 77 1.99 -1.72 10.98
N GLU A 78 2.07 -2.14 9.72
CA GLU A 78 3.16 -2.98 9.21
C GLU A 78 4.52 -2.30 9.33
N LEU A 79 4.62 -1.03 8.91
CA LEU A 79 5.89 -0.31 8.95
C LEU A 79 6.30 0.03 10.39
N CYS A 80 5.35 0.35 11.26
CA CYS A 80 5.62 0.54 12.69
C CYS A 80 6.14 -0.74 13.34
N LYS A 81 5.53 -1.90 13.04
CA LYS A 81 6.01 -3.21 13.53
C LYS A 81 7.40 -3.56 12.99
N LYS A 82 7.64 -3.27 11.71
CA LYS A 82 8.93 -3.59 11.05
C LYS A 82 10.09 -2.75 11.57
N TYR A 83 9.87 -1.47 11.82
CA TYR A 83 10.93 -0.52 12.21
C TYR A 83 10.91 -0.13 13.69
N SER A 84 9.93 -0.62 14.44
CA SER A 84 9.70 -0.27 15.85
C SER A 84 9.65 1.24 16.13
N LEU A 85 9.08 1.98 15.17
CA LEU A 85 9.15 3.44 15.11
C LEU A 85 7.75 4.05 14.97
N GLY A 86 7.45 5.08 15.76
CA GLY A 86 6.18 5.80 15.70
C GLY A 86 6.07 6.93 16.72
N ASN A 87 5.23 7.93 16.44
CA ASN A 87 4.85 8.98 17.38
C ASN A 87 3.44 8.70 17.93
N CYS A 88 2.82 9.67 18.63
CA CYS A 88 1.48 9.55 19.23
C CYS A 88 0.40 9.06 18.23
N TYR A 89 0.42 9.54 16.98
CA TYR A 89 -0.51 9.08 15.95
C TYR A 89 -0.33 7.58 15.63
N GLU A 90 0.89 7.14 15.34
CA GLU A 90 1.18 5.74 15.05
C GLU A 90 0.89 4.82 16.26
N LEU A 91 1.21 5.28 17.47
CA LEU A 91 0.89 4.59 18.72
C LEU A 91 -0.62 4.42 18.93
N ALA A 92 -1.42 5.46 18.66
CA ALA A 92 -2.87 5.39 18.75
C ALA A 92 -3.48 4.43 17.70
N LEU A 93 -2.94 4.42 16.47
CA LEU A 93 -3.34 3.44 15.45
C LEU A 93 -2.97 2.01 15.85
N MET A 94 -1.79 1.79 16.43
CA MET A 94 -1.37 0.48 16.94
C MET A 94 -2.25 0.00 18.10
N ALA A 95 -2.70 0.90 18.98
CA ALA A 95 -3.68 0.55 20.00
C ALA A 95 -5.05 0.21 19.36
N LEU A 96 -5.48 0.95 18.33
CA LEU A 96 -6.70 0.61 17.58
C LEU A 96 -6.58 -0.77 16.91
N ASP A 97 -5.42 -1.11 16.35
CA ASP A 97 -5.13 -2.42 15.76
C ASP A 97 -5.41 -3.55 16.75
N TYR A 98 -5.01 -3.37 18.01
CA TYR A 98 -5.32 -4.34 19.05
C TYR A 98 -6.84 -4.53 19.23
N VAL A 99 -7.60 -3.44 19.38
CA VAL A 99 -9.05 -3.50 19.62
C VAL A 99 -9.78 -4.11 18.42
N VAL A 100 -9.35 -3.80 17.19
CA VAL A 100 -9.93 -4.36 15.97
C VAL A 100 -9.84 -5.88 15.95
N HIS A 101 -8.70 -6.46 16.34
CA HIS A 101 -8.43 -7.90 16.16
C HIS A 101 -8.68 -8.75 17.41
N PHE A 102 -8.51 -8.21 18.61
CA PHE A 102 -8.54 -8.98 19.86
C PHE A 102 -9.72 -8.67 20.78
N ALA A 103 -10.44 -7.57 20.52
CA ALA A 103 -11.63 -7.16 21.28
C ALA A 103 -12.80 -6.74 20.37
N PRO A 104 -13.30 -7.65 19.49
CA PRO A 104 -14.30 -7.33 18.46
C PRO A 104 -15.62 -6.77 19.00
N GLN A 105 -15.94 -7.02 20.28
CA GLN A 105 -17.14 -6.53 20.96
C GLN A 105 -17.03 -5.08 21.48
N VAL A 106 -15.84 -4.50 21.46
CA VAL A 106 -15.56 -3.16 22.00
C VAL A 106 -15.41 -2.17 20.85
N GLU A 107 -16.07 -1.03 20.94
CA GLU A 107 -15.89 0.08 20.00
C GLU A 107 -14.75 0.98 20.44
N ALA A 108 -13.94 1.43 19.48
CA ALA A 108 -12.87 2.37 19.73
C ALA A 108 -12.62 3.29 18.52
N GLU A 109 -12.16 4.50 18.81
CA GLU A 109 -11.95 5.55 17.82
C GLU A 109 -10.70 6.35 18.21
N VAL A 110 -9.86 6.70 17.23
CA VAL A 110 -8.71 7.57 17.46
C VAL A 110 -9.18 9.02 17.48
N TYR A 111 -8.73 9.75 18.48
CA TYR A 111 -9.01 11.17 18.68
C TYR A 111 -7.74 12.00 18.57
N THR A 112 -7.90 13.22 18.08
CA THR A 112 -6.86 14.25 18.14
C THR A 112 -7.27 15.39 19.07
N ILE A 113 -6.28 16.11 19.58
CA ILE A 113 -6.48 17.36 20.31
C ILE A 113 -6.50 18.51 19.29
N THR A 114 -7.69 19.01 18.95
CA THR A 114 -7.85 20.26 18.19
C THR A 114 -7.32 21.42 19.03
N GLY A 115 -6.52 22.31 18.43
CA GLY A 115 -5.76 23.34 19.16
C GLY A 115 -4.48 22.81 19.83
N GLY A 116 -4.11 21.55 19.56
CA GLY A 116 -2.89 20.88 19.99
C GLY A 116 -2.30 19.99 18.89
N ASP A 117 -1.33 19.15 19.25
CA ASP A 117 -0.65 18.19 18.35
C ASP A 117 -0.46 16.85 19.08
N HIS A 118 -1.57 16.23 19.45
CA HIS A 118 -1.56 14.93 20.12
C HIS A 118 -2.70 14.04 19.63
N ALA A 119 -2.45 12.74 19.62
CA ALA A 119 -3.40 11.71 19.22
C ALA A 119 -3.45 10.59 20.27
N LEU A 120 -4.64 10.09 20.55
CA LEU A 120 -4.93 9.07 21.56
C LEU A 120 -6.10 8.18 21.11
N LEU A 121 -6.30 7.06 21.78
CA LEU A 121 -7.41 6.15 21.51
C LEU A 121 -8.51 6.31 22.56
N VAL A 122 -9.77 6.39 22.13
CA VAL A 122 -10.94 6.36 23.01
C VAL A 122 -11.64 5.02 22.83
N ILE A 123 -11.98 4.36 23.94
CA ILE A 123 -12.52 3.00 23.98
C ILE A 123 -13.82 2.99 24.77
N GLY A 124 -14.84 2.27 24.28
CA GLY A 124 -16.06 1.98 25.03
C GLY A 124 -17.01 3.17 25.21
N LYS A 125 -16.93 4.16 24.31
CA LYS A 125 -17.82 5.32 24.29
C LYS A 125 -19.28 4.89 24.01
N GLU A 126 -20.23 5.45 24.76
CA GLU A 126 -21.66 5.22 24.54
C GLU A 126 -22.11 5.67 23.14
N LYS A 127 -23.04 4.92 22.55
CA LYS A 127 -23.65 5.27 21.27
C LYS A 127 -24.39 6.61 21.40
N ASN A 128 -24.31 7.45 20.38
CA ASN A 128 -24.92 8.79 20.31
C ASN A 128 -24.42 9.83 21.33
N SER A 129 -23.40 9.50 22.13
CA SER A 129 -22.70 10.50 22.94
C SER A 129 -22.05 11.57 22.07
N HIS A 130 -21.92 12.78 22.60
CA HIS A 130 -21.43 13.90 21.82
C HIS A 130 -19.92 13.76 21.60
N PRO A 131 -19.42 13.74 20.34
CA PRO A 131 -18.04 13.36 20.04
C PRO A 131 -17.01 14.25 20.72
N ASN A 132 -17.28 15.55 20.88
CA ASN A 132 -16.29 16.47 21.45
C ASN A 132 -16.46 16.73 22.96
N LYS A 133 -17.33 15.98 23.66
CA LYS A 133 -17.67 16.19 25.08
C LYS A 133 -17.48 14.90 25.90
N PRO A 134 -16.27 14.64 26.42
CA PRO A 134 -15.96 13.40 27.14
C PRO A 134 -16.87 13.09 28.33
N GLU A 135 -17.43 14.11 28.97
CA GLU A 135 -18.43 13.96 30.03
C GLU A 135 -19.72 13.26 29.60
N THR A 136 -19.98 13.18 28.29
CA THR A 136 -21.15 12.50 27.72
C THR A 136 -20.87 11.08 27.24
N TRP A 137 -19.63 10.62 27.32
CA TRP A 137 -19.21 9.34 26.72
C TRP A 137 -19.57 8.10 27.55
N GLY A 138 -20.08 8.29 28.77
CA GLY A 138 -20.47 7.21 29.68
C GLY A 138 -19.34 6.75 30.61
N ASN A 139 -19.71 6.03 31.67
CA ASN A 139 -18.78 5.58 32.72
C ASN A 139 -17.81 4.48 32.25
N ASN A 140 -18.16 3.78 31.17
CA ASN A 140 -17.34 2.72 30.59
C ASN A 140 -16.37 3.26 29.51
N ALA A 141 -16.32 4.57 29.29
CA ALA A 141 -15.41 5.18 28.32
C ALA A 141 -14.04 5.41 28.93
N TYR A 142 -13.00 4.95 28.24
CA TYR A 142 -11.60 5.09 28.65
C TYR A 142 -10.79 5.81 27.57
N ILE A 143 -9.86 6.63 28.02
CA ILE A 143 -8.78 7.16 27.19
C ILE A 143 -7.56 6.25 27.37
N CYS A 144 -7.05 5.75 26.26
CA CYS A 144 -5.79 5.03 26.14
C CYS A 144 -4.79 5.94 25.42
N ASP A 145 -3.74 6.36 26.13
CA ASP A 145 -2.66 7.18 25.62
C ASP A 145 -1.33 6.39 25.69
N PRO A 146 -1.00 5.61 24.64
CA PRO A 146 0.22 4.81 24.65
C PRO A 146 1.50 5.65 24.55
N TRP A 147 1.39 6.92 24.13
CA TRP A 147 2.52 7.84 24.10
C TRP A 147 2.90 8.29 25.52
N ALA A 148 1.89 8.62 26.34
CA ALA A 148 2.08 8.91 27.76
C ALA A 148 2.27 7.65 28.63
N ASN A 149 1.97 6.46 28.09
CA ASN A 149 1.88 5.20 28.84
C ASN A 149 0.82 5.26 29.95
N GLU A 150 -0.34 5.85 29.65
CA GLU A 150 -1.42 6.00 30.61
C GLU A 150 -2.75 5.53 30.04
N ILE A 151 -3.55 4.94 30.92
CA ILE A 151 -4.99 4.74 30.71
C ILE A 151 -5.75 5.43 31.84
N TYR A 152 -6.95 5.92 31.55
CA TYR A 152 -7.83 6.49 32.57
C TYR A 152 -9.28 6.63 32.07
N PRO A 153 -10.27 6.65 32.98
CA PRO A 153 -11.64 6.96 32.64
C PRO A 153 -11.75 8.32 31.93
N ALA A 154 -12.57 8.40 30.88
CA ALA A 154 -12.72 9.61 30.07
C ALA A 154 -13.19 10.83 30.89
N LEU A 155 -13.91 10.62 31.99
CA LEU A 155 -14.32 11.67 32.92
C LEU A 155 -13.13 12.47 33.49
N HIS A 156 -11.95 11.86 33.57
CA HIS A 156 -10.73 12.49 34.09
C HIS A 156 -9.87 13.19 33.02
N TYR A 157 -10.38 13.35 31.79
CA TYR A 157 -9.59 13.92 30.69
C TYR A 157 -9.01 15.31 30.99
N LYS A 158 -9.72 16.18 31.72
CA LYS A 158 -9.22 17.54 32.02
C LYS A 158 -7.95 17.55 32.86
N SER A 159 -7.83 16.62 33.81
CA SER A 159 -6.67 16.56 34.72
C SER A 159 -5.54 15.68 34.18
N ARG A 160 -5.89 14.63 33.43
CA ARG A 160 -4.95 13.60 32.96
C ARG A 160 -4.38 13.90 31.58
N THR A 161 -5.21 14.29 30.61
CA THR A 161 -4.79 14.47 29.22
C THR A 161 -3.74 15.58 29.11
N LYS A 162 -2.64 15.27 28.43
CA LYS A 162 -1.60 16.24 28.06
C LYS A 162 -1.65 16.48 26.55
N ASN A 163 -1.32 17.71 26.16
CA ASN A 163 -1.01 18.05 24.79
C ASN A 163 0.51 18.10 24.60
N PHE A 164 0.96 17.77 23.39
CA PHE A 164 2.34 17.87 22.96
C PHE A 164 2.55 19.15 22.12
N TYR A 165 3.74 19.74 22.22
CA TYR A 165 4.19 20.78 21.28
C TYR A 165 5.72 20.80 21.18
N ARG A 166 6.25 21.44 20.12
CA ARG A 166 7.69 21.62 19.91
C ARG A 166 8.07 23.09 19.87
N THR A 167 9.26 23.41 20.38
CA THR A 167 9.94 24.70 20.15
C THR A 167 11.29 24.47 19.49
N VAL A 168 11.81 25.49 18.82
CA VAL A 168 13.19 25.47 18.29
C VAL A 168 14.16 25.76 19.43
N ASP A 169 15.23 24.98 19.52
CA ASP A 169 16.37 25.27 20.39
C ASP A 169 17.29 26.26 19.68
N SER A 170 17.41 27.48 20.22
CA SER A 170 18.23 28.54 19.63
C SER A 170 19.73 28.24 19.68
N GLN A 171 20.19 27.36 20.58
CA GLN A 171 21.62 27.04 20.72
C GLN A 171 22.05 25.95 19.74
N SER A 172 21.26 24.89 19.62
CA SER A 172 21.59 23.76 18.75
C SER A 172 20.96 23.85 17.35
N GLY A 173 20.02 24.77 17.13
CA GLY A 173 19.20 24.83 15.91
C GLY A 173 18.24 23.65 15.76
N THR A 174 18.07 22.82 16.79
CA THR A 174 17.19 21.64 16.77
C THR A 174 15.84 21.92 17.42
N TYR A 175 15.15 20.89 17.90
CA TYR A 175 13.86 21.01 18.58
C TYR A 175 13.93 20.52 20.03
N ILE A 176 13.03 21.09 20.85
CA ILE A 176 12.72 20.67 22.21
C ILE A 176 11.24 20.28 22.24
N ASN A 177 10.98 19.06 22.69
CA ASN A 177 9.65 18.51 22.91
C ASN A 177 9.13 18.98 24.27
N HIS A 178 7.86 19.38 24.32
CA HIS A 178 7.20 19.85 25.55
C HIS A 178 5.85 19.18 25.73
N ILE A 179 5.38 19.20 26.97
CA ILE A 179 4.01 18.85 27.33
C ILE A 179 3.32 20.04 27.97
N GLN A 180 2.01 20.14 27.74
CA GLN A 180 1.15 21.05 28.46
C GLN A 180 -0.12 20.34 28.90
N ASN A 181 -0.72 20.78 30.00
CA ASN A 181 -2.02 20.25 30.43
C ASN A 181 -3.10 20.55 29.39
N PHE A 182 -4.11 19.69 29.28
CA PHE A 182 -5.29 19.97 28.49
C PHE A 182 -5.98 21.23 29.02
N ASN A 183 -6.19 22.22 28.15
CA ASN A 183 -6.90 23.45 28.49
C ASN A 183 -8.20 23.51 27.69
N PRO A 184 -9.39 23.36 28.32
CA PRO A 184 -10.66 23.34 27.60
C PRO A 184 -11.02 24.67 26.91
N LEU A 185 -10.35 25.78 27.24
CA LEU A 185 -10.52 27.06 26.53
C LEU A 185 -9.74 27.11 25.21
N ARG A 186 -8.72 26.25 25.05
CA ARG A 186 -7.83 26.23 23.88
C ARG A 186 -7.91 24.93 23.09
N HIS A 187 -8.32 23.85 23.75
CA HIS A 187 -8.27 22.51 23.23
C HIS A 187 -9.66 21.87 23.23
N SER A 188 -9.92 21.06 22.22
CA SER A 188 -11.06 20.15 22.18
C SER A 188 -10.61 18.79 21.65
N LEU A 189 -11.32 17.72 22.05
CA LEU A 189 -11.10 16.39 21.48
C LEU A 189 -11.97 16.25 20.23
N SER A 190 -11.44 15.67 19.17
CA SER A 190 -12.18 15.43 17.93
C SER A 190 -11.84 14.05 17.34
N PRO A 191 -12.85 13.25 16.93
CA PRO A 191 -12.61 11.93 16.36
C PRO A 191 -11.99 12.05 14.97
N MET A 192 -11.12 11.12 14.64
CA MET A 192 -10.62 10.92 13.29
C MET A 192 -11.62 10.08 12.51
N LYS A 193 -12.24 10.69 11.49
CA LYS A 193 -13.38 10.15 10.71
C LYS A 193 -13.29 8.64 10.39
N ASP A 194 -12.13 8.18 9.93
CA ASP A 194 -11.95 6.82 9.41
C ASP A 194 -11.03 5.95 10.29
N ALA A 195 -10.53 6.46 11.41
CA ALA A 195 -9.67 5.71 12.32
C ALA A 195 -10.47 5.17 13.51
N ASN A 196 -11.41 4.27 13.22
CA ASN A 196 -12.29 3.65 14.21
C ASN A 196 -12.56 2.17 13.91
N THR A 197 -13.00 1.44 14.94
CA THR A 197 -13.33 0.01 14.85
C THR A 197 -14.40 -0.28 13.82
N HIS A 198 -15.45 0.54 13.74
CA HIS A 198 -16.55 0.32 12.81
C HIS A 198 -16.05 0.31 11.35
N HIS A 199 -15.29 1.33 10.95
CA HIS A 199 -14.76 1.46 9.60
C HIS A 199 -13.71 0.37 9.29
N ILE A 200 -12.73 0.16 10.18
CA ILE A 200 -11.67 -0.81 9.92
C ILE A 200 -12.20 -2.26 9.91
N ARG A 201 -13.18 -2.61 10.75
CA ARG A 201 -13.76 -3.97 10.76
C ARG A 201 -14.57 -4.29 9.50
N GLN A 202 -15.03 -3.30 8.73
CA GLN A 202 -15.67 -3.55 7.43
C GLN A 202 -14.76 -4.33 6.48
N THR A 203 -13.43 -4.28 6.69
CA THR A 203 -12.45 -5.05 5.91
C THR A 203 -12.63 -6.55 6.00
N GLN A 204 -13.20 -7.04 7.10
CA GLN A 204 -13.48 -8.46 7.32
C GLN A 204 -14.88 -8.87 6.83
N SER A 205 -15.66 -7.94 6.27
CA SER A 205 -16.94 -8.29 5.66
C SER A 205 -16.73 -9.06 4.36
N GLU A 206 -17.57 -10.06 4.12
CA GLU A 206 -17.52 -10.88 2.90
C GLU A 206 -17.60 -10.00 1.63
N ASP A 207 -18.42 -8.94 1.67
CA ASP A 207 -18.57 -7.98 0.58
C ASP A 207 -17.26 -7.23 0.28
N HIS A 208 -16.51 -6.82 1.30
CA HIS A 208 -15.21 -6.16 1.11
C HIS A 208 -14.18 -7.13 0.55
N LEU A 209 -14.10 -8.35 1.09
CA LEU A 209 -13.16 -9.36 0.62
C LEU A 209 -13.43 -9.75 -0.85
N LYS A 210 -14.70 -9.90 -1.23
CA LYS A 210 -15.10 -10.12 -2.63
C LYS A 210 -14.72 -8.95 -3.54
N LYS A 211 -14.81 -7.70 -3.08
CA LYS A 211 -14.37 -6.53 -3.86
C LYS A 211 -12.87 -6.57 -4.13
N ILE A 212 -12.04 -6.99 -3.17
CA ILE A 212 -10.59 -7.12 -3.35
C ILE A 212 -10.27 -8.21 -4.38
N VAL A 213 -10.89 -9.39 -4.25
CA VAL A 213 -10.73 -10.49 -5.22
C VAL A 213 -11.13 -10.03 -6.61
N LYS A 214 -12.30 -9.41 -6.75
CA LYS A 214 -12.77 -8.87 -8.03
C LYS A 214 -11.79 -7.85 -8.63
N PHE A 215 -11.22 -6.97 -7.81
CA PHE A 215 -10.26 -5.97 -8.29
C PHE A 215 -8.94 -6.62 -8.74
N PHE A 216 -8.49 -7.67 -8.05
CA PHE A 216 -7.38 -8.51 -8.49
C PHE A 216 -7.67 -9.18 -9.84
N GLU A 217 -8.84 -9.79 -10.00
CA GLU A 217 -9.27 -10.43 -11.25
C GLU A 217 -9.33 -9.42 -12.40
N GLU A 218 -9.87 -8.22 -12.14
CA GLU A 218 -9.92 -7.11 -13.11
C GLU A 218 -8.52 -6.72 -13.58
N LYS A 219 -7.58 -6.43 -12.66
CA LYS A 219 -6.19 -6.08 -13.03
C LYS A 219 -5.53 -7.16 -13.88
N ASN A 220 -5.68 -8.44 -13.51
CA ASN A 220 -5.12 -9.54 -14.30
C ASN A 220 -5.81 -9.70 -15.66
N THR A 221 -7.11 -9.45 -15.75
CA THR A 221 -7.84 -9.47 -17.02
C THR A 221 -7.30 -8.42 -17.98
N TYR A 222 -6.98 -7.21 -17.49
CA TYR A 222 -6.36 -6.20 -18.34
C TYR A 222 -4.93 -6.57 -18.77
N ILE A 223 -4.13 -7.22 -17.89
CA ILE A 223 -2.83 -7.78 -18.27
C ILE A 223 -3.02 -8.79 -19.41
N LEU A 224 -3.98 -9.71 -19.30
CA LEU A 224 -4.29 -10.68 -20.35
C LEU A 224 -4.75 -10.01 -21.65
N ASN A 225 -5.52 -8.92 -21.59
CA ASN A 225 -5.91 -8.16 -22.76
C ASN A 225 -4.71 -7.52 -23.46
N ALA A 226 -3.77 -6.94 -22.71
CA ALA A 226 -2.52 -6.41 -23.25
C ALA A 226 -1.66 -7.52 -23.90
N MET A 227 -1.64 -8.72 -23.31
CA MET A 227 -0.99 -9.90 -23.90
C MET A 227 -1.67 -10.34 -25.20
N ASN A 228 -3.00 -10.45 -25.23
CA ASN A 228 -3.74 -10.81 -26.45
C ASN A 228 -3.52 -9.77 -27.57
N PHE A 229 -3.50 -8.48 -27.22
CA PHE A 229 -3.16 -7.41 -28.17
C PHE A 229 -1.76 -7.61 -28.75
N LEU A 230 -0.76 -7.85 -27.90
CA LEU A 230 0.61 -8.11 -28.33
C LEU A 230 0.68 -9.36 -29.23
N GLU A 231 0.02 -10.45 -28.85
CA GLU A 231 -0.05 -11.68 -29.64
C GLU A 231 -0.60 -11.41 -31.05
N GLY A 232 -1.70 -10.65 -31.16
CA GLY A 232 -2.30 -10.29 -32.45
C GLY A 232 -1.33 -9.49 -33.33
N ARG A 233 -0.58 -8.54 -32.75
CA ARG A 233 0.44 -7.76 -33.47
C ARG A 233 1.62 -8.62 -33.92
N LEU A 234 2.11 -9.51 -33.05
CA LEU A 234 3.21 -10.42 -33.37
C LEU A 234 2.80 -11.44 -34.44
N THR A 235 1.57 -11.94 -34.40
CA THR A 235 1.01 -12.83 -35.43
C THR A 235 1.00 -12.17 -36.81
N ALA A 236 0.54 -10.91 -36.89
CA ALA A 236 0.55 -10.15 -38.15
C ALA A 236 1.98 -9.95 -38.69
N ILE A 237 2.95 -9.68 -37.80
CA ILE A 237 4.36 -9.55 -38.18
C ILE A 237 4.92 -10.88 -38.68
N ALA A 238 4.64 -11.99 -37.97
CA ALA A 238 5.07 -13.32 -38.33
C ALA A 238 4.52 -13.76 -39.69
N ASN A 239 3.22 -13.59 -39.93
CA ASN A 239 2.58 -13.93 -41.20
C ASN A 239 3.24 -13.20 -42.39
N ARG A 240 3.48 -11.90 -42.25
CA ARG A 240 4.18 -11.11 -43.28
C ARG A 240 5.61 -11.59 -43.53
N LEU A 241 6.32 -12.02 -42.49
CA LEU A 241 7.67 -12.56 -42.63
C LEU A 241 7.67 -13.94 -43.31
N ILE A 242 6.72 -14.80 -42.95
CA ILE A 242 6.56 -16.14 -43.52
C ILE A 242 6.22 -16.05 -45.01
N GLU A 243 5.25 -15.21 -45.37
CA GLU A 243 4.86 -14.99 -46.77
C GLU A 243 6.03 -14.49 -47.62
N LYS A 244 6.85 -13.58 -47.06
CA LYS A 244 7.91 -12.92 -47.81
C LYS A 244 9.24 -13.69 -47.83
N TYR A 245 9.57 -14.40 -46.77
CA TYR A 245 10.90 -14.97 -46.55
C TYR A 245 10.91 -16.44 -46.11
N GLY A 246 9.73 -17.07 -45.98
CA GLY A 246 9.59 -18.43 -45.50
C GLY A 246 9.57 -18.57 -43.98
N LYS A 247 9.11 -19.74 -43.52
CA LYS A 247 8.93 -20.06 -42.09
C LYS A 247 10.25 -20.19 -41.33
N ASP A 248 11.31 -20.58 -42.01
CA ASP A 248 12.63 -20.79 -41.42
C ASP A 248 13.46 -19.50 -41.27
N ASN A 249 12.92 -18.36 -41.70
CA ASN A 249 13.56 -17.07 -41.50
C ASN A 249 13.83 -16.82 -40.00
N GLU A 250 15.05 -16.39 -39.68
CA GLU A 250 15.48 -16.19 -38.28
C GLU A 250 14.54 -15.24 -37.52
N LYS A 251 14.03 -14.18 -38.17
CA LYS A 251 13.08 -13.26 -37.54
C LYS A 251 11.75 -13.92 -37.23
N SER A 252 11.24 -14.73 -38.16
CA SER A 252 10.01 -15.51 -37.95
C SER A 252 10.17 -16.41 -36.73
N ARG A 253 11.32 -17.09 -36.60
CA ARG A 253 11.63 -17.95 -35.44
C ARG A 253 11.66 -17.17 -34.12
N VAL A 254 12.28 -15.99 -34.10
CA VAL A 254 12.30 -15.12 -32.92
C VAL A 254 10.88 -14.71 -32.50
N ILE A 255 10.07 -14.23 -33.45
CA ILE A 255 8.70 -13.80 -33.16
C ILE A 255 7.84 -14.97 -32.66
N SER A 256 7.92 -16.14 -33.31
CA SER A 256 7.19 -17.33 -32.88
C SER A 256 7.59 -17.78 -31.48
N LYS A 257 8.87 -17.69 -31.11
CA LYS A 257 9.33 -18.02 -29.75
C LYS A 257 8.74 -17.07 -28.71
N VAL A 258 8.71 -15.76 -28.98
CA VAL A 258 8.09 -14.78 -28.07
C VAL A 258 6.59 -15.05 -27.93
N MET A 259 5.89 -15.38 -29.03
CA MET A 259 4.47 -15.75 -28.98
C MET A 259 4.23 -17.01 -28.13
N GLU A 260 5.08 -18.04 -28.26
CA GLU A 260 4.99 -19.25 -27.44
C GLU A 260 5.16 -18.93 -25.94
N GLN A 261 6.17 -18.13 -25.59
CA GLN A 261 6.40 -17.68 -24.22
C GLN A 261 5.21 -16.88 -23.68
N LEU A 262 4.65 -15.99 -24.51
CA LEU A 262 3.48 -15.18 -24.17
C LEU A 262 2.25 -16.05 -23.87
N ASN A 263 2.01 -17.08 -24.69
CA ASN A 263 0.87 -17.99 -24.52
C ASN A 263 1.00 -18.86 -23.27
N ASN A 264 2.20 -19.38 -23.00
CA ASN A 264 2.48 -20.12 -21.77
C ASN A 264 2.27 -19.24 -20.52
N SER A 265 2.77 -18.00 -20.55
CA SER A 265 2.55 -17.03 -19.48
C SER A 265 1.10 -16.62 -19.32
N ALA A 266 0.35 -16.46 -20.41
CA ALA A 266 -1.08 -16.14 -20.36
C ALA A 266 -1.87 -17.28 -19.73
N ALA A 267 -1.53 -18.54 -20.02
CA ALA A 267 -2.12 -19.70 -19.38
C ALA A 267 -1.86 -19.71 -17.86
N ALA A 268 -0.61 -19.45 -17.43
CA ALA A 268 -0.26 -19.37 -16.01
C ALA A 268 -1.03 -18.27 -15.25
N ILE A 269 -1.19 -17.10 -15.87
CA ILE A 269 -1.98 -16.00 -15.28
C ILE A 269 -3.46 -16.39 -15.18
N ARG A 270 -4.05 -17.01 -16.21
CA ARG A 270 -5.44 -17.50 -16.16
C ARG A 270 -5.64 -18.53 -15.05
N GLU A 271 -4.70 -19.46 -14.88
CA GLU A 271 -4.73 -20.41 -13.77
C GLU A 271 -4.71 -19.70 -12.42
N SER A 272 -3.88 -18.66 -12.27
CA SER A 272 -3.83 -17.85 -11.06
C SER A 272 -5.15 -17.12 -10.77
N ILE A 273 -5.85 -16.62 -11.79
CA ILE A 273 -7.16 -15.96 -11.62
C ILE A 273 -8.19 -16.97 -11.11
N ASN A 274 -8.19 -18.20 -11.65
CA ASN A 274 -9.19 -19.23 -11.35
C ASN A 274 -8.95 -19.96 -10.01
N LYS A 275 -7.97 -19.54 -9.20
CA LYS A 275 -7.72 -20.12 -7.88
C LYS A 275 -8.86 -19.76 -6.93
N HIS A 276 -9.24 -20.72 -6.08
CA HIS A 276 -10.17 -20.46 -5.00
C HIS A 276 -9.41 -19.82 -3.84
N TYR A 277 -9.72 -18.57 -3.53
CA TYR A 277 -9.10 -17.83 -2.44
C TYR A 277 -9.91 -17.97 -1.15
N ASN A 278 -9.21 -18.16 -0.03
CA ASN A 278 -9.84 -18.22 1.29
C ASN A 278 -10.21 -16.80 1.76
N LEU A 279 -11.51 -16.54 1.91
CA LEU A 279 -12.06 -15.26 2.37
C LEU A 279 -12.09 -15.13 3.91
N GLY A 280 -11.13 -15.72 4.62
CA GLY A 280 -11.15 -15.81 6.08
C GLY A 280 -10.52 -14.62 6.82
N ASP A 281 -9.42 -14.06 6.30
CA ASP A 281 -8.70 -12.95 6.93
C ASP A 281 -8.26 -11.94 5.87
N TYR A 282 -8.69 -10.69 6.03
CA TYR A 282 -8.37 -9.60 5.12
C TYR A 282 -6.87 -9.46 4.84
N ARG A 283 -6.02 -9.47 5.87
CA ARG A 283 -4.58 -9.22 5.71
C ARG A 283 -3.94 -10.31 4.87
N ASN A 284 -4.19 -11.56 5.23
CA ASN A 284 -3.66 -12.71 4.51
C ASN A 284 -4.20 -12.77 3.08
N LEU A 285 -5.50 -12.53 2.88
CA LEU A 285 -6.09 -12.49 1.53
C LEU A 285 -5.45 -11.40 0.67
N ARG A 286 -5.40 -10.16 1.17
CA ARG A 286 -4.80 -9.03 0.45
C ARG A 286 -3.35 -9.34 0.10
N ASP A 287 -2.53 -9.74 1.07
CA ASP A 287 -1.11 -10.02 0.84
C ASP A 287 -0.90 -11.16 -0.16
N THR A 288 -1.72 -12.20 -0.10
CA THR A 288 -1.70 -13.31 -1.06
C THR A 288 -1.99 -12.82 -2.48
N LEU A 289 -3.05 -12.02 -2.65
CA LEU A 289 -3.45 -11.49 -3.95
C LEU A 289 -2.45 -10.47 -4.51
N GLU A 290 -1.93 -9.57 -3.68
CA GLU A 290 -0.92 -8.58 -4.10
C GLU A 290 0.39 -9.27 -4.54
N ASN A 291 0.83 -10.30 -3.80
CA ASN A 291 1.98 -11.11 -4.19
C ASN A 291 1.73 -11.89 -5.48
N SER A 292 0.54 -12.46 -5.63
CA SER A 292 0.10 -13.14 -6.85
C SER A 292 0.12 -12.20 -8.06
N LEU A 293 -0.42 -10.98 -7.90
CA LEU A 293 -0.40 -9.95 -8.96
C LEU A 293 1.03 -9.57 -9.34
N LYS A 294 1.90 -9.37 -8.35
CA LYS A 294 3.33 -9.10 -8.59
C LYS A 294 3.99 -10.24 -9.36
N GLN A 295 3.70 -11.50 -9.02
CA GLN A 295 4.20 -12.66 -9.75
C GLN A 295 3.69 -12.68 -11.19
N ASN A 296 2.40 -12.41 -11.42
CA ASN A 296 1.81 -12.37 -12.76
C ASN A 296 2.44 -11.27 -13.63
N VAL A 297 2.70 -10.10 -13.07
CA VAL A 297 3.42 -9.01 -13.77
C VAL A 297 4.86 -9.42 -14.10
N ASN A 298 5.55 -10.12 -13.19
CA ASN A 298 6.88 -10.64 -13.47
C ASN A 298 6.87 -11.71 -14.57
N VAL A 299 5.89 -12.62 -14.55
CA VAL A 299 5.69 -13.66 -15.58
C VAL A 299 5.44 -13.04 -16.96
N TYR A 300 4.61 -11.98 -17.02
CA TYR A 300 4.44 -11.16 -18.22
C TYR A 300 5.77 -10.52 -18.67
N ALA A 301 6.47 -9.83 -17.76
CA ALA A 301 7.71 -9.14 -18.07
C ALA A 301 8.81 -10.09 -18.60
N GLN A 302 8.88 -11.32 -18.09
CA GLN A 302 9.80 -12.33 -18.61
C GLN A 302 9.38 -12.86 -19.99
N ALA A 303 8.08 -13.03 -20.25
CA ALA A 303 7.60 -13.52 -21.55
C ALA A 303 7.89 -12.57 -22.70
N ILE A 304 7.88 -11.26 -22.44
CA ILE A 304 8.14 -10.24 -23.46
C ILE A 304 9.62 -9.88 -23.57
N LYS A 305 10.49 -10.51 -22.77
CA LYS A 305 11.92 -10.21 -22.74
C LYS A 305 12.61 -10.77 -23.98
N ILE A 306 13.06 -9.88 -24.84
CA ILE A 306 13.88 -10.21 -26.00
C ILE A 306 15.37 -10.12 -25.62
N SER A 307 16.12 -11.19 -25.83
CA SER A 307 17.58 -11.20 -25.62
C SER A 307 18.30 -10.32 -26.64
N GLN A 308 19.55 -9.94 -26.33
CA GLN A 308 20.36 -9.15 -27.25
C GLN A 308 20.49 -9.82 -28.63
N LYS A 309 20.76 -11.13 -28.67
CA LYS A 309 20.88 -11.90 -29.92
C LYS A 309 19.58 -11.89 -30.73
N GLU A 310 18.44 -12.05 -30.08
CA GLU A 310 17.13 -11.99 -30.75
C GLU A 310 16.84 -10.58 -31.28
N ASN A 311 17.21 -9.55 -30.54
CA ASN A 311 17.07 -8.16 -30.99
C ASN A 311 17.99 -7.86 -32.19
N GLU A 312 19.21 -8.39 -32.19
CA GLU A 312 20.13 -8.33 -33.33
C GLU A 312 19.50 -9.02 -34.55
N ALA A 313 18.98 -10.24 -34.40
CA ALA A 313 18.30 -10.97 -35.48
C ALA A 313 17.11 -10.17 -36.06
N LEU A 314 16.27 -9.57 -35.21
CA LEU A 314 15.15 -8.71 -35.66
C LEU A 314 15.65 -7.47 -36.41
N SER A 315 16.82 -6.95 -36.03
CA SER A 315 17.43 -5.73 -36.57
C SER A 315 18.25 -5.94 -37.86
N GLN A 316 18.53 -7.18 -38.26
CA GLN A 316 19.25 -7.44 -39.50
C GLN A 316 18.41 -7.15 -40.74
N TYR A 317 18.92 -6.40 -41.72
CA TYR A 317 18.25 -6.28 -43.02
C TYR A 317 18.46 -7.54 -43.85
N HIS A 318 17.42 -7.98 -44.56
CA HIS A 318 17.49 -9.20 -45.35
C HIS A 318 18.42 -9.06 -46.56
N ASN A 319 18.34 -7.94 -47.29
CA ASN A 319 19.27 -7.62 -48.38
C ASN A 319 20.10 -6.39 -48.00
N LYS A 320 21.28 -6.63 -47.42
CA LYS A 320 22.19 -5.57 -46.95
C LYS A 320 22.68 -4.64 -48.07
N ASN A 321 22.70 -5.12 -49.31
CA ASN A 321 23.26 -4.39 -50.44
C ASN A 321 22.20 -3.66 -51.28
N ALA A 322 20.91 -3.82 -50.96
CA ALA A 322 19.86 -3.06 -51.65
C ALA A 322 20.01 -1.56 -51.35
N PHE A 323 19.93 -0.72 -52.38
CA PHE A 323 20.03 0.74 -52.25
C PHE A 323 19.09 1.32 -51.17
N SER A 324 17.85 0.81 -51.11
CA SER A 324 16.88 1.18 -50.07
C SER A 324 17.34 0.81 -48.65
N THR A 325 18.05 -0.31 -48.48
CA THR A 325 18.62 -0.71 -47.19
C THR A 325 19.79 0.20 -46.80
N LEU A 326 20.67 0.54 -47.75
CA LEU A 326 21.77 1.46 -47.51
C LEU A 326 21.27 2.84 -47.05
N ILE A 327 20.20 3.35 -47.66
CA ILE A 327 19.54 4.60 -47.22
C ILE A 327 19.02 4.46 -45.79
N LEU A 328 18.29 3.39 -45.45
CA LEU A 328 17.75 3.20 -44.11
C LEU A 328 18.86 3.09 -43.06
N GLN A 329 19.96 2.41 -43.38
CA GLN A 329 21.13 2.30 -42.53
C GLN A 329 21.81 3.66 -42.32
N PHE A 330 21.96 4.45 -43.39
CA PHE A 330 22.52 5.80 -43.32
C PHE A 330 21.77 6.70 -42.32
N PHE A 331 20.44 6.58 -42.26
CA PHE A 331 19.59 7.31 -41.31
C PHE A 331 19.37 6.58 -39.97
N ASN A 332 20.06 5.46 -39.71
CA ASN A 332 19.87 4.64 -38.51
C ASN A 332 18.42 4.18 -38.27
N ILE A 333 17.64 3.95 -39.34
CA ILE A 333 16.23 3.56 -39.26
C ILE A 333 16.11 2.03 -39.27
N PRO A 334 15.81 1.35 -38.15
CA PRO A 334 15.79 -0.12 -38.09
C PRO A 334 14.79 -0.74 -39.09
N PRO A 335 14.97 -2.03 -39.46
CA PRO A 335 14.02 -2.71 -40.33
C PRO A 335 12.60 -2.65 -39.79
N THR A 336 11.60 -2.63 -40.69
CA THR A 336 10.18 -2.54 -40.33
C THR A 336 9.76 -3.58 -39.29
N THR A 337 10.29 -4.80 -39.34
CA THR A 337 10.02 -5.84 -38.34
C THR A 337 10.49 -5.43 -36.94
N ALA A 338 11.72 -4.93 -36.79
CA ALA A 338 12.26 -4.51 -35.50
C ALA A 338 11.44 -3.35 -34.92
N ARG A 339 11.12 -2.35 -35.76
CA ARG A 339 10.27 -1.21 -35.37
C ARG A 339 8.89 -1.65 -34.89
N LEU A 340 8.16 -2.42 -35.70
CA LEU A 340 6.80 -2.85 -35.35
C LEU A 340 6.78 -3.76 -34.11
N THR A 341 7.80 -4.60 -33.93
CA THR A 341 7.92 -5.46 -32.74
C THR A 341 8.16 -4.60 -31.50
N LYS A 342 9.11 -3.66 -31.56
CA LYS A 342 9.41 -2.73 -30.45
C LYS A 342 8.19 -1.88 -30.09
N GLU A 343 7.49 -1.36 -31.09
CA GLU A 343 6.25 -0.58 -30.91
C GLU A 343 5.19 -1.42 -30.20
N ALA A 344 4.92 -2.64 -30.68
CA ALA A 344 3.93 -3.54 -30.07
C ALA A 344 4.28 -3.87 -28.60
N LEU A 345 5.55 -4.17 -28.32
CA LEU A 345 6.03 -4.45 -26.96
C LEU A 345 5.87 -3.24 -26.05
N HIS A 346 6.24 -2.05 -26.53
CA HIS A 346 6.12 -0.81 -25.77
C HIS A 346 4.66 -0.50 -25.47
N THR A 347 3.78 -0.54 -26.46
CA THR A 347 2.34 -0.31 -26.26
C THR A 347 1.74 -1.29 -25.24
N ALA A 348 2.06 -2.58 -25.32
CA ALA A 348 1.56 -3.55 -24.36
C ALA A 348 2.13 -3.33 -22.95
N THR A 349 3.42 -2.96 -22.85
CA THR A 349 4.08 -2.69 -21.56
C THR A 349 3.50 -1.44 -20.90
N ASP A 350 3.30 -0.38 -21.68
CA ASP A 350 2.73 0.88 -21.21
C ASP A 350 1.30 0.66 -20.70
N GLU A 351 0.51 -0.18 -21.38
CA GLU A 351 -0.83 -0.55 -20.95
C GLU A 351 -0.78 -1.28 -19.60
N VAL A 352 0.09 -2.29 -19.45
CA VAL A 352 0.28 -2.99 -18.15
C VAL A 352 0.71 -2.02 -17.06
N GLN A 353 1.66 -1.12 -17.32
CA GLN A 353 2.10 -0.13 -16.33
C GLN A 353 0.97 0.82 -15.94
N ARG A 354 0.19 1.29 -16.91
CA ARG A 354 -0.97 2.14 -16.69
C ARG A 354 -1.96 1.51 -15.71
N ILE A 355 -2.32 0.24 -15.93
CA ILE A 355 -3.25 -0.51 -15.05
C ILE A 355 -2.71 -0.66 -13.63
N LEU A 356 -1.38 -0.78 -13.47
CA LEU A 356 -0.74 -0.89 -12.15
C LEU A 356 -0.73 0.45 -11.40
N HIS A 357 -0.57 1.57 -12.13
CA HIS A 357 -0.50 2.91 -11.54
C HIS A 357 -1.86 3.60 -11.34
N GLU A 358 -2.87 3.27 -12.16
CA GLU A 358 -4.15 3.97 -12.17
C GLU A 358 -5.13 3.51 -11.09
N GLU A 359 -5.82 4.47 -10.47
CA GLU A 359 -7.02 4.23 -9.68
C GLU A 359 -8.19 3.85 -10.61
N ARG A 360 -9.06 2.92 -10.16
CA ARG A 360 -10.12 2.25 -10.94
C ARG A 360 -11.01 3.18 -11.79
N SER A 361 -11.12 4.45 -11.41
CA SER A 361 -11.94 5.47 -12.11
C SER A 361 -11.42 5.88 -13.50
N THR A 362 -10.26 5.40 -13.94
CA THR A 362 -9.61 5.82 -15.20
C THR A 362 -9.50 4.71 -16.24
N TRP A 363 -10.03 3.52 -15.95
CA TRP A 363 -9.91 2.37 -16.84
C TRP A 363 -10.97 2.39 -17.94
N SER A 364 -10.63 2.96 -19.10
CA SER A 364 -11.29 2.64 -20.37
C SER A 364 -10.26 2.05 -21.34
N ILE A 365 -10.61 0.94 -22.00
CA ILE A 365 -9.83 0.42 -23.11
C ILE A 365 -10.04 1.39 -24.28
N LYS A 366 -8.96 2.00 -24.76
CA LYS A 366 -8.97 2.70 -26.05
C LYS A 366 -8.79 1.72 -27.19
#